data_AF-A0A953DIH9-F1
#
_entry.id   AF-A0A953DIH9-F1
#
_cell.length_a   1.000
_cell.length_b   1.000
_cell.length_c   1.000
_cell.angle_alpha   90.00
_cell.angle_beta   90.00
_cell.angle_gamma   90.00
#
_symmetry.space_group_name_H-M   'P 1'
#
loop_
_entity.id
_entity.type
_entity.pdbx_description
1 polymer ?
#
loop_
_entity_poly.entity_id
_entity_poly.type
_entity_poly.pdbx_seq_one_letter_code
_entity_poly.pdbx_strand_id
1 'polypeptide(L)'
;MLCNNATSALECRLGTWRELPCRGPGGCTVTNNKITCDMSLNLEGDACAASTEGQGICATTGDAALTCRSGTLVKTNSCSSCTTSGDQVICQP
;
A
#
# COMPACT_ATOMS: atom_id res chain seq x y z
N MET A 1 -13.63 5.23 2.05
CA MET A 1 -13.25 4.28 0.98
C MET A 1 -14.39 3.30 0.76
N LEU A 2 -14.38 2.54 -0.34
CA LEU A 2 -15.28 1.40 -0.63
C LEU A 2 -14.52 0.33 -1.42
N CYS A 3 -14.87 -0.96 -1.28
CA CYS A 3 -14.31 -1.98 -2.16
C CYS A 3 -14.99 -1.90 -3.53
N ASN A 4 -14.18 -1.74 -4.59
CA ASN A 4 -14.67 -1.77 -5.96
C ASN A 4 -14.76 -3.21 -6.47
N ASN A 5 -13.76 -4.03 -6.12
CA ASN A 5 -13.76 -5.47 -6.31
C ASN A 5 -12.82 -6.14 -5.28
N ALA A 6 -12.56 -7.44 -5.40
CA ALA A 6 -11.71 -8.18 -4.46
C ALA A 6 -10.26 -7.70 -4.41
N THR A 7 -9.76 -7.01 -5.44
CA THR A 7 -8.35 -6.59 -5.58
C THR A 7 -8.19 -5.08 -5.70
N SER A 8 -9.25 -4.30 -5.49
CA SER A 8 -9.20 -2.83 -5.55
C SER A 8 -10.22 -2.16 -4.64
N ALA A 9 -9.81 -1.03 -4.06
CA ALA A 9 -10.65 -0.13 -3.30
C ALA A 9 -10.74 1.22 -4.00
N LEU A 10 -11.81 1.97 -3.75
CA LEU A 10 -11.94 3.36 -4.13
C LEU A 10 -11.83 4.24 -2.89
N GLU A 11 -10.90 5.18 -2.90
CA GLU A 11 -10.78 6.24 -1.91
C GLU A 11 -11.26 7.56 -2.51
N CYS A 12 -12.11 8.29 -1.79
CA CYS A 12 -12.48 9.64 -2.17
C CYS A 12 -11.45 10.60 -1.58
N ARG A 13 -10.71 11.31 -2.43
CA ARG A 13 -9.71 12.29 -2.04
C ARG A 13 -9.92 13.56 -2.85
N LEU A 14 -10.10 14.69 -2.15
CA LEU A 14 -10.38 16.00 -2.76
C LEU A 14 -11.59 15.97 -3.72
N GLY A 15 -12.65 15.24 -3.34
CA GLY A 15 -13.88 15.13 -4.14
C GLY A 15 -13.76 14.26 -5.38
N THR A 16 -12.62 13.59 -5.61
CA THR A 16 -12.41 12.65 -6.72
C THR A 16 -12.18 11.25 -6.20
N TRP A 17 -12.79 10.26 -6.85
CA TRP A 17 -12.52 8.86 -6.57
C TRP A 17 -11.19 8.42 -7.19
N ARG A 18 -10.33 7.82 -6.38
CA ARG A 18 -9.08 7.21 -6.80
C ARG A 18 -9.13 5.72 -6.52
N GLU A 19 -8.72 4.93 -7.50
CA GLU A 19 -8.56 3.49 -7.33
C GLU A 19 -7.24 3.21 -6.60
N LEU A 20 -7.33 2.39 -5.56
CA LEU A 20 -6.24 1.84 -4.78
C LEU A 20 -6.16 0.34 -5.11
N PRO A 21 -5.05 -0.14 -5.69
CA PRO A 21 -4.85 -1.56 -5.84
C PRO A 21 -4.66 -2.18 -4.45
N CYS A 22 -5.28 -3.34 -4.22
CA CYS A 22 -5.13 -4.13 -3.00
C CYS A 22 -4.54 -5.48 -3.40
N ARG A 23 -3.29 -5.47 -3.88
CA ARG A 23 -2.65 -6.65 -4.49
C ARG A 23 -2.24 -7.70 -3.47
N GLY A 24 -2.24 -7.37 -2.19
CA GLY A 24 -1.94 -8.31 -1.13
C GLY A 24 -2.98 -9.43 -1.05
N PRO A 25 -2.63 -10.59 -0.45
CA PRO A 25 -3.50 -11.76 -0.39
C PRO A 25 -4.82 -11.51 0.36
N GLY A 26 -4.87 -10.52 1.26
CA GLY A 26 -6.09 -10.09 1.91
C GLY A 26 -7.05 -9.30 1.02
N GLY A 27 -6.60 -8.81 -0.13
CA GLY A 27 -7.42 -8.06 -1.09
C GLY A 27 -8.09 -6.82 -0.47
N CYS A 28 -9.24 -6.45 -1.03
CA CYS A 28 -10.15 -5.50 -0.41
C CYS A 28 -11.24 -6.23 0.37
N THR A 29 -11.38 -5.92 1.66
CA THR A 29 -12.36 -6.55 2.55
C THR A 29 -13.15 -5.51 3.33
N VAL A 30 -14.39 -5.86 3.68
CA VAL A 30 -15.27 -5.06 4.55
C VAL A 30 -15.58 -5.87 5.79
N THR A 31 -15.27 -5.34 6.97
CA THR A 31 -15.53 -5.99 8.27
C THR A 31 -15.98 -4.95 9.28
N ASN A 32 -17.14 -5.14 9.92
CA ASN A 32 -17.71 -4.21 10.89
C ASN A 32 -17.75 -2.74 10.38
N ASN A 33 -18.23 -2.55 9.14
CA ASN A 33 -18.25 -1.25 8.46
C ASN A 33 -16.88 -0.58 8.24
N LYS A 34 -15.77 -1.26 8.57
CA LYS A 34 -14.42 -0.85 8.23
C LYS A 34 -13.99 -1.54 6.95
N ILE A 35 -13.30 -0.81 6.10
CA ILE A 35 -12.80 -1.33 4.83
C ILE A 35 -11.28 -1.38 4.93
N THR A 36 -10.72 -2.52 4.57
CA THR A 36 -9.29 -2.80 4.60
C THR A 36 -8.84 -3.11 3.19
N CYS A 37 -7.78 -2.45 2.75
CA CYS A 37 -7.11 -2.72 1.49
C CYS A 37 -5.72 -3.26 1.81
N ASP A 38 -5.47 -4.53 1.49
CA ASP A 38 -4.16 -5.13 1.67
C ASP A 38 -3.20 -4.66 0.56
N MET A 39 -2.38 -3.67 0.90
CA MET A 39 -1.41 -3.05 -0.01
C MET A 39 -0.03 -3.72 0.05
N SER A 40 0.14 -4.84 0.76
CA SER A 40 1.44 -5.47 1.01
C SER A 40 2.19 -5.89 -0.26
N LEU A 41 1.48 -6.12 -1.37
CA LEU A 41 2.07 -6.47 -2.68
C LEU A 41 1.85 -5.37 -3.74
N ASN A 42 1.54 -4.14 -3.32
CA ASN A 42 1.47 -3.02 -4.23
C ASN A 42 2.85 -2.64 -4.77
N LEU A 43 2.85 -2.01 -5.94
CA LEU A 43 4.05 -1.71 -6.70
C LEU A 43 4.40 -0.22 -6.62
N GLU A 44 5.62 0.11 -7.01
CA GLU A 44 6.00 1.50 -7.22
C GLU A 44 5.08 2.15 -8.26
N GLY A 45 4.63 3.37 -7.98
CA GLY A 45 3.67 4.11 -8.80
C GLY A 45 2.20 3.80 -8.49
N ASP A 46 1.89 2.71 -7.77
CA ASP A 46 0.52 2.43 -7.35
C ASP A 46 0.03 3.51 -6.38
N ALA A 47 -1.28 3.82 -6.45
CA ALA A 47 -1.90 4.71 -5.49
C ALA A 47 -1.96 4.05 -4.09
N CYS A 48 -1.79 4.85 -3.05
CA CYS A 48 -1.92 4.41 -1.66
C CYS A 48 -2.93 5.29 -0.91
N ALA A 49 -3.58 4.69 0.10
CA ALA A 49 -4.58 5.36 0.91
C ALA A 49 -3.96 6.54 1.68
N ALA A 50 -4.74 7.59 1.89
CA ALA A 50 -4.31 8.73 2.71
C ALA A 50 -4.00 8.31 4.17
N SER A 51 -4.64 7.24 4.67
CA SER A 51 -4.37 6.70 6.00
C SER A 51 -3.00 6.05 6.15
N THR A 52 -2.33 5.74 5.03
CA THR A 52 -1.01 5.09 5.01
C THR A 52 0.10 6.02 4.54
N GLU A 53 -0.17 7.32 4.47
CA GLU A 53 0.81 8.34 4.11
C GLU A 53 2.02 8.28 5.07
N GLY A 54 3.23 8.21 4.52
CA GLY A 54 4.46 8.01 5.28
C GLY A 54 4.74 6.57 5.73
N GLN A 55 3.77 5.64 5.59
CA GLN A 55 4.02 4.23 5.85
C GLN A 55 4.78 3.58 4.69
N GLY A 56 5.63 2.62 5.04
CA GLY A 56 6.41 1.85 4.08
C GLY A 56 5.85 0.45 3.85
N ILE A 57 6.11 -0.08 2.67
CA ILE A 57 6.03 -1.51 2.37
C ILE A 57 7.33 -1.97 1.70
N CYS A 58 7.60 -3.27 1.72
CA CYS A 58 8.66 -3.82 0.89
C CYS A 58 8.19 -3.98 -0.55
N ALA A 59 9.09 -3.71 -1.50
CA ALA A 59 8.85 -4.08 -2.89
C ALA A 59 8.69 -5.60 -2.99
N THR A 60 7.87 -6.05 -3.95
CA THR A 60 7.59 -7.48 -4.17
C THR A 60 8.82 -8.30 -4.54
N THR A 61 9.87 -7.64 -5.05
CA THR A 61 11.20 -8.20 -5.32
C THR A 61 12.04 -8.40 -4.06
N GLY A 62 11.69 -7.77 -2.93
CA GLY A 62 12.42 -7.86 -1.67
C GLY A 62 13.72 -7.03 -1.61
N ASP A 63 14.05 -6.29 -2.66
CA ASP A 63 15.31 -5.54 -2.82
C ASP A 63 15.15 -4.01 -2.64
N ALA A 64 13.98 -3.57 -2.17
CA ALA A 64 13.66 -2.16 -2.02
C ALA A 64 12.55 -1.92 -1.00
N ALA A 65 12.58 -0.73 -0.40
CA ALA A 65 11.47 -0.19 0.36
C ALA A 65 10.72 0.84 -0.48
N LEU A 66 9.39 0.73 -0.46
CA LEU A 66 8.47 1.72 -1.01
C LEU A 66 7.83 2.48 0.15
N THR A 67 7.55 3.77 -0.03
CA THR A 67 6.84 4.58 0.96
C THR A 67 5.73 5.33 0.28
N CYS A 68 4.56 5.40 0.92
CA CYS A 68 3.47 6.22 0.43
C CYS A 68 3.83 7.70 0.59
N ARG A 69 4.01 8.41 -0.53
CA ARG A 69 4.25 9.86 -0.58
C ARG A 69 3.27 10.52 -1.52
N SER A 70 2.53 11.50 -1.02
CA SER A 70 1.47 12.21 -1.74
C SER A 70 0.41 11.28 -2.35
N GLY A 71 0.09 10.18 -1.66
CA GLY A 71 -0.85 9.17 -2.14
C GLY A 71 -0.35 8.28 -3.28
N THR A 72 0.96 8.19 -3.48
CA THR A 72 1.58 7.25 -4.41
C THR A 72 2.73 6.52 -3.73
N LEU A 73 2.86 5.22 -3.97
CA LEU A 73 4.00 4.44 -3.52
C LEU A 73 5.24 4.82 -4.33
N VAL A 74 6.27 5.31 -3.67
CA VAL A 74 7.54 5.66 -4.31
C VAL A 74 8.67 4.86 -3.69
N LYS A 75 9.62 4.42 -4.52
CA LYS A 75 10.83 3.77 -4.02
C LYS A 75 11.67 4.77 -3.23
N THR A 76 11.97 4.44 -1.98
CA THR A 76 12.74 5.31 -1.08
C THR A 76 14.12 4.78 -0.78
N ASN A 77 14.29 3.46 -0.77
CA ASN A 77 15.58 2.80 -0.56
C ASN A 77 15.71 1.58 -1.47
N SER A 78 16.93 1.32 -1.93
CA SER A 78 17.36 0.01 -2.43
C SER A 78 18.09 -0.71 -1.30
N CYS A 79 17.82 -1.99 -1.09
CA CYS A 79 18.42 -2.78 -0.02
C CYS A 79 18.60 -4.24 -0.49
N SER A 80 19.54 -5.00 0.07
CA SER A 80 19.73 -6.40 -0.33
C SER A 80 18.61 -7.30 0.20
N SER A 81 17.99 -6.91 1.32
CA SER A 81 16.83 -7.58 1.87
C SER A 81 15.90 -6.57 2.53
N CYS A 82 14.61 -6.65 2.21
CA CYS A 82 13.56 -5.85 2.82
C CYS A 82 12.62 -6.74 3.61
N THR A 83 12.34 -6.37 4.87
CA THR A 83 11.36 -7.06 5.72
C THR A 83 10.43 -6.06 6.40
N THR A 84 9.16 -6.43 6.54
CA THR A 84 8.16 -5.67 7.31
C THR A 84 8.02 -6.27 8.71
N SER A 85 8.31 -5.48 9.74
CA SER A 85 8.15 -5.84 11.15
C SER A 85 7.16 -4.88 11.80
N GLY A 86 5.92 -5.36 12.01
CA GLY A 86 4.81 -4.48 12.41
C GLY A 86 4.57 -3.38 11.38
N ASP A 87 4.55 -2.13 11.83
CA ASP A 87 4.41 -0.93 10.97
C ASP A 87 5.75 -0.42 10.40
N GLN A 88 6.86 -1.10 10.68
CA GLN A 88 8.19 -0.68 10.23
C GLN A 88 8.69 -1.51 9.06
N VAL A 89 9.21 -0.82 8.05
CA VAL A 89 10.00 -1.44 6.99
C VAL A 89 11.46 -1.40 7.37
N ILE A 90 12.07 -2.58 7.48
CA ILE A 90 13.48 -2.78 7.74
C ILE A 90 14.15 -3.08 6.40
N CYS A 91 14.86 -2.09 5.86
CA CYS A 91 15.75 -2.29 4.72
C CYS A 91 17.16 -2.62 5.24
N GLN A 92 17.64 -3.82 4.94
CA GLN A 92 18.97 -4.27 5.32
C GLN A 92 19.91 -4.16 4.11
N PRO A 93 21.10 -3.55 4.26
CA PRO A 93 22.04 -3.35 3.16
C PRO A 93 22.52 -4.67 2.54
#